data_AF-A0A3A8NTM9-F1
#
_entry.id   AF-A0A3A8NTM9-F1
#
_cell.length_a   1.000
_cell.length_b   1.000
_cell.length_c   1.000
_cell.angle_alpha   90.00
_cell.angle_beta   90.00
_cell.angle_gamma   90.00
#
_symmetry.space_group_name_H-M   'P 1'
#
loop_
_entity.id
_entity.type
_entity.pdbx_description
1 polymer ?
#
loop_
_entity_poly.entity_id
_entity_poly.type
_entity_poly.pdbx_seq_one_letter_code
_entity_poly.pdbx_strand_id
1 'polypeptide(L)'
;METLEKIAVAMAEEVKAKCPFQENWVAGESLEEEPESIEDDDRDSVVELQANNGGVLGTNLANASPGKAGTVGGPCPPPEMKKERQVDTDRTGVTVYVPGADGVEDQGLPFTVAAHHLIPGNAALKRSQLYDFMRKGGTVQSGGQSWTISAHVGYNINGCHNGVWLPGSYAIRAGKTKMKDTWSKLRDSKPNWCINYAASVVKVAGGQFHDTHVDYSEKVQEELDKLTVAFFSHLKVCEDCKKKSELPPPYLVKDRLYAFSEYLKGQLLAPPSAWESPWFASDSLQKAIFSEANVPKVSKTFTDAYNAAHKYLKRAAEDDRADA
;
A
#
# COMPACT_ATOMS: atom_id res chain seq x y z
N MET A 1 -3.27 11.67 -19.75
CA MET A 1 -4.25 10.83 -19.05
C MET A 1 -3.46 9.79 -18.27
N GLU A 2 -3.44 9.96 -16.96
CA GLU A 2 -2.79 9.06 -16.02
C GLU A 2 -3.44 7.66 -16.09
N THR A 3 -2.72 6.59 -15.75
CA THR A 3 -3.23 5.22 -15.91
C THR A 3 -4.50 4.96 -15.10
N LEU A 4 -4.59 5.50 -13.87
CA LEU A 4 -5.80 5.36 -13.03
C LEU A 4 -7.01 6.05 -13.65
N GLU A 5 -6.81 7.19 -14.30
CA GLU A 5 -7.87 7.89 -15.03
C GLU A 5 -8.39 7.04 -16.20
N LYS A 6 -7.50 6.34 -16.93
CA LYS A 6 -7.92 5.40 -17.98
C LYS A 6 -8.75 4.24 -17.44
N ILE A 7 -8.38 3.71 -16.27
CA ILE A 7 -9.14 2.63 -15.59
C ILE A 7 -10.56 3.12 -15.25
N ALA A 8 -10.68 4.34 -14.71
CA ALA A 8 -11.97 4.95 -14.39
C ALA A 8 -12.83 5.23 -15.65
N VAL A 9 -12.23 5.74 -16.73
CA VAL A 9 -12.91 5.96 -18.00
C VAL A 9 -13.43 4.65 -18.60
N ALA A 10 -12.59 3.61 -18.64
CA ALA A 10 -12.98 2.30 -19.15
C ALA A 10 -14.12 1.68 -18.34
N MET A 11 -14.12 1.88 -17.02
CA MET A 11 -15.24 1.47 -16.17
C MET A 11 -16.53 2.25 -16.48
N ALA A 12 -16.43 3.56 -16.68
CA ALA A 12 -17.59 4.39 -17.02
C ALA A 12 -18.23 3.98 -18.35
N GLU A 13 -17.43 3.59 -19.34
CA GLU A 13 -17.92 3.04 -20.62
C GLU A 13 -18.64 1.70 -20.43
N GLU A 14 -18.08 0.80 -19.63
CA GLU A 14 -18.69 -0.50 -19.34
C GLU A 14 -20.03 -0.35 -18.58
N VAL A 15 -20.07 0.54 -17.58
CA VAL A 15 -21.28 0.86 -16.79
C VAL A 15 -22.38 1.52 -17.63
N LYS A 16 -22.01 2.24 -18.70
CA LYS A 16 -22.98 2.77 -19.67
C LYS A 16 -23.55 1.64 -20.56
N ALA A 17 -22.71 0.70 -20.95
CA ALA A 17 -23.11 -0.40 -21.82
C ALA A 17 -23.96 -1.46 -21.09
N LYS A 18 -23.69 -1.68 -19.79
CA LYS A 18 -24.31 -2.74 -19.00
C LYS A 18 -24.57 -2.27 -17.58
N CYS A 19 -25.76 -2.58 -17.05
CA CYS A 19 -26.06 -2.35 -15.64
C CYS A 19 -25.03 -3.09 -14.76
N PRO A 20 -24.34 -2.42 -13.82
CA PRO A 20 -23.39 -3.08 -12.94
C PRO A 20 -24.08 -3.82 -11.79
N PHE A 21 -25.37 -3.58 -11.56
CA PHE A 21 -26.16 -4.12 -10.45
C PHE A 21 -27.07 -5.29 -10.89
N GLN A 22 -26.53 -6.27 -11.62
CA GLN A 22 -27.31 -7.41 -12.13
C GLN A 22 -27.46 -8.52 -11.10
N GLU A 23 -28.67 -9.07 -10.96
CA GLU A 23 -28.99 -10.15 -10.01
C GLU A 23 -28.40 -11.49 -10.40
N ASN A 24 -28.12 -11.74 -11.68
CA ASN A 24 -27.53 -12.99 -12.14
C ASN A 24 -26.07 -13.18 -11.68
N TRP A 25 -25.51 -12.20 -10.96
CA TRP A 25 -24.18 -12.26 -10.35
C TRP A 25 -24.22 -12.72 -8.89
N VAL A 26 -25.18 -13.57 -8.52
CA VAL A 26 -25.30 -14.06 -7.14
C VAL A 26 -23.99 -14.76 -6.74
N ALA A 27 -23.31 -14.23 -5.71
CA ALA A 27 -22.26 -14.96 -5.03
C ALA A 27 -22.88 -16.20 -4.39
N GLY A 28 -22.35 -17.39 -4.69
CA GLY A 28 -22.89 -18.66 -4.19
C GLY A 28 -22.92 -18.78 -2.67
N GLU A 29 -22.28 -17.87 -1.93
CA GLU A 29 -22.24 -17.79 -0.47
C GLU A 29 -22.24 -16.32 -0.03
N SER A 30 -22.79 -16.02 1.16
CA SER A 30 -22.77 -14.68 1.76
C SER A 30 -21.32 -14.28 2.04
N LEU A 31 -20.77 -13.38 1.22
CA LEU A 31 -19.42 -12.88 1.44
C LEU A 31 -19.39 -11.91 2.62
N GLU A 32 -18.39 -12.05 3.48
CA GLU A 32 -18.15 -11.18 4.63
C GLU A 32 -17.01 -10.19 4.36
N GLU A 33 -17.08 -9.03 4.99
CA GLU A 33 -15.96 -8.10 5.05
C GLU A 33 -14.93 -8.61 6.06
N GLU A 34 -13.65 -8.62 5.69
CA GLU A 34 -12.55 -8.87 6.62
C GLU A 34 -12.03 -7.52 7.12
N PRO A 35 -12.08 -7.24 8.44
CA PRO A 35 -11.52 -6.01 8.96
C PRO A 35 -10.02 -5.95 8.69
N GLU A 36 -9.49 -4.73 8.51
CA GLU A 36 -8.04 -4.54 8.47
C GLU A 36 -7.42 -5.00 9.78
N SER A 37 -6.33 -5.76 9.67
CA SER A 37 -5.67 -6.33 10.86
C SER A 37 -4.87 -5.30 11.67
N ILE A 38 -4.52 -4.18 11.04
CA ILE A 38 -3.83 -3.05 11.66
C ILE A 38 -4.65 -1.82 11.28
N GLU A 39 -5.33 -1.22 12.25
CA GLU A 39 -6.07 0.02 12.02
C GLU A 39 -5.08 1.17 11.78
N ASP A 40 -5.28 1.92 10.70
CA ASP A 40 -4.47 3.09 10.33
C ASP A 40 -2.98 2.71 10.23
N ASP A 41 -2.67 1.77 9.33
CA ASP A 41 -1.31 1.30 9.09
C ASP A 41 -0.37 2.36 8.51
N ASP A 42 -0.89 3.55 8.23
CA ASP A 42 -0.17 4.77 7.87
C ASP A 42 0.33 5.56 9.09
N ARG A 43 0.11 5.12 10.34
CA ARG A 43 0.51 5.88 11.54
C ARG A 43 1.78 5.36 12.22
N ASP A 44 2.67 6.27 12.62
CA ASP A 44 3.88 5.98 13.42
C ASP A 44 3.60 5.16 14.70
N SER A 45 2.38 5.24 15.27
CA SER A 45 2.00 4.51 16.49
C SER A 45 1.86 2.99 16.31
N VAL A 46 1.70 2.48 15.09
CA VAL A 46 1.50 1.04 14.83
C VAL A 46 2.79 0.30 14.46
N VAL A 47 3.93 0.98 14.49
CA VAL A 47 5.27 0.46 14.11
C VAL A 47 5.63 -0.83 14.85
N GLU A 48 5.15 -1.05 16.08
CA GLU A 48 5.38 -2.31 16.79
C GLU A 48 4.59 -3.48 16.21
N LEU A 49 3.34 -3.24 15.80
CA LEU A 49 2.47 -4.26 15.21
C LEU A 49 2.93 -4.62 13.78
N GLN A 50 3.39 -3.62 13.02
CA GLN A 50 3.92 -3.80 11.67
C GLN A 50 5.23 -4.60 11.64
N ALA A 51 6.01 -4.57 12.73
CA ALA A 51 7.30 -5.25 12.85
C ALA A 51 7.22 -6.78 12.68
N ASN A 52 6.05 -7.38 12.94
CA ASN A 52 5.91 -8.83 12.96
C ASN A 52 5.63 -9.46 11.60
N ASN A 53 5.36 -8.65 10.56
CA ASN A 53 5.09 -8.99 9.14
C ASN A 53 3.93 -8.16 8.54
N GLY A 54 3.29 -7.26 9.28
CA GLY A 54 2.07 -6.57 8.80
C GLY A 54 0.79 -7.41 8.92
N GLY A 55 0.75 -8.36 9.86
CA GLY A 55 -0.49 -9.04 10.28
C GLY A 55 -1.08 -9.99 9.24
N VAL A 56 -2.38 -9.83 8.97
CA VAL A 56 -3.12 -10.69 8.03
C VAL A 56 -2.63 -10.47 6.60
N LEU A 57 -2.42 -9.22 6.19
CA LEU A 57 -1.89 -8.90 4.87
C LEU A 57 -0.52 -9.56 4.65
N GLY A 58 0.38 -9.44 5.63
CA GLY A 58 1.70 -10.06 5.57
C GLY A 58 1.66 -11.58 5.42
N THR A 59 0.76 -12.22 6.18
CA THR A 59 0.52 -13.67 6.08
C THR A 59 -0.01 -14.05 4.69
N ASN A 60 -0.91 -13.23 4.14
CA ASN A 60 -1.46 -13.47 2.81
C ASN A 60 -0.42 -13.28 1.71
N LEU A 61 0.43 -12.24 1.77
CA LEU A 61 1.53 -12.01 0.82
C LEU A 61 2.53 -13.18 0.79
N ALA A 62 2.96 -13.64 1.96
CA ALA A 62 3.90 -14.76 2.07
C ALA A 62 3.34 -16.07 1.47
N ASN A 63 2.02 -16.24 1.52
CA ASN A 63 1.33 -17.44 1.06
C ASN A 63 0.71 -17.31 -0.33
N ALA A 64 0.77 -16.14 -0.98
CA ALA A 64 0.00 -15.82 -2.18
C ALA A 64 -1.51 -16.09 -2.01
N SER A 65 -2.02 -15.80 -0.81
CA SER A 65 -3.43 -15.99 -0.46
C SER A 65 -4.22 -14.74 -0.82
N PRO A 66 -5.34 -14.85 -1.56
CA PRO A 66 -6.19 -13.70 -1.83
C PRO A 66 -7.00 -13.26 -0.61
N GLY A 67 -6.99 -14.02 0.48
CA GLY A 67 -7.82 -13.78 1.66
C GLY A 67 -8.39 -15.06 2.25
N LYS A 68 -9.11 -14.92 3.38
CA LYS A 68 -9.85 -16.03 4.00
C LYS A 68 -10.99 -16.50 3.08
N ALA A 69 -11.32 -17.79 3.15
CA ALA A 69 -12.54 -18.31 2.52
C ALA A 69 -13.78 -17.54 3.02
N GLY A 70 -14.69 -17.21 2.12
CA GLY A 70 -15.89 -16.41 2.43
C GLY A 70 -15.67 -14.89 2.41
N THR A 71 -14.45 -14.39 2.27
CA THR A 71 -14.18 -12.94 2.11
C THR A 71 -13.75 -12.58 0.68
N VAL A 72 -13.48 -13.60 -0.13
CA VAL A 72 -13.14 -13.53 -1.55
C VAL A 72 -14.13 -14.38 -2.33
N GLY A 73 -14.73 -13.82 -3.39
CA GLY A 73 -15.67 -14.57 -4.24
C GLY A 73 -16.35 -13.69 -5.28
N GLY A 74 -17.50 -14.14 -5.78
CA GLY A 74 -18.25 -13.45 -6.84
C GLY A 74 -17.70 -13.74 -8.25
N PRO A 75 -18.26 -13.09 -9.28
CA PRO A 75 -17.96 -13.40 -10.69
C PRO A 75 -16.59 -12.93 -11.17
N CYS A 76 -15.91 -12.06 -10.42
CA CYS A 76 -14.60 -11.50 -10.75
C CYS A 76 -13.55 -12.06 -9.77
N PRO A 77 -12.92 -13.23 -10.03
CA PRO A 77 -11.94 -13.81 -9.12
C PRO A 77 -10.68 -12.94 -9.03
N PRO A 78 -9.92 -13.02 -7.91
CA PRO A 78 -8.63 -12.35 -7.81
C PRO A 78 -7.66 -12.87 -8.88
N PRO A 79 -6.71 -12.05 -9.35
CA PRO A 79 -5.67 -12.51 -10.24
C PRO A 79 -4.81 -13.60 -9.59
N GLU A 80 -4.17 -14.44 -10.40
CA GLU A 80 -3.17 -15.39 -9.91
C GLU A 80 -1.96 -14.64 -9.37
N MET A 81 -1.62 -14.88 -8.10
CA MET A 81 -0.51 -14.23 -7.42
C MET A 81 0.64 -15.20 -7.18
N LYS A 82 1.86 -14.67 -7.22
CA LYS A 82 3.07 -15.42 -6.83
C LYS A 82 3.41 -15.10 -5.38
N LYS A 83 3.99 -16.09 -4.69
CA LYS A 83 4.48 -15.89 -3.33
C LYS A 83 5.59 -14.85 -3.35
N GLU A 84 5.46 -13.83 -2.52
CA GLU A 84 6.49 -12.82 -2.34
C GLU A 84 7.31 -13.13 -1.10
N ARG A 85 8.62 -13.19 -1.27
CA ARG A 85 9.52 -13.43 -0.16
C ARG A 85 9.75 -12.13 0.60
N GLN A 86 9.52 -12.16 1.90
CA GLN A 86 9.99 -11.12 2.81
C GLN A 86 11.52 -11.18 2.90
N VAL A 87 12.20 -10.12 2.47
CA VAL A 87 13.67 -10.04 2.44
C VAL A 87 14.12 -8.95 3.39
N ASP A 88 14.60 -9.35 4.58
CA ASP A 88 15.16 -8.41 5.55
C ASP A 88 16.24 -9.04 6.44
N THR A 89 16.82 -8.24 7.34
CA THR A 89 18.00 -8.63 8.10
C THR A 89 17.76 -9.86 8.94
N ASP A 90 16.67 -9.93 9.70
CA ASP A 90 16.41 -11.06 10.60
C ASP A 90 16.23 -12.37 9.83
N ARG A 91 15.65 -12.31 8.61
CA ARG A 91 15.38 -13.50 7.78
C ARG A 91 16.53 -13.89 6.86
N THR A 92 17.48 -12.99 6.59
CA THR A 92 18.56 -13.21 5.61
C THR A 92 19.96 -13.11 6.21
N GLY A 93 20.10 -12.57 7.41
CA GLY A 93 21.39 -12.24 8.03
C GLY A 93 22.11 -11.05 7.37
N VAL A 94 21.49 -10.39 6.39
CA VAL A 94 22.11 -9.32 5.61
C VAL A 94 21.81 -7.97 6.27
N THR A 95 22.85 -7.19 6.55
CA THR A 95 22.72 -5.77 6.89
C THR A 95 22.95 -4.91 5.64
N VAL A 96 22.64 -3.63 5.74
CA VAL A 96 22.87 -2.66 4.67
C VAL A 96 23.98 -1.69 5.05
N TYR A 97 24.88 -1.39 4.12
CA TYR A 97 25.85 -0.32 4.29
C TYR A 97 25.14 1.03 4.18
N VAL A 98 25.27 1.87 5.21
CA VAL A 98 24.68 3.21 5.27
C VAL A 98 25.79 4.25 5.38
N PRO A 99 25.91 5.16 4.40
CA PRO A 99 26.85 6.27 4.49
C PRO A 99 26.56 7.19 5.68
N GLY A 100 27.63 7.62 6.34
CA GLY A 100 27.62 8.54 7.45
C GLY A 100 27.16 9.93 7.05
N ALA A 101 26.49 10.60 7.99
CA ALA A 101 26.04 11.98 7.89
C ALA A 101 25.65 12.49 9.29
N ASP A 102 25.59 13.82 9.46
CA ASP A 102 25.15 14.47 10.71
C ASP A 102 25.89 13.95 11.97
N GLY A 103 27.20 13.76 11.84
CA GLY A 103 28.06 13.25 12.92
C GLY A 103 27.92 11.76 13.21
N VAL A 104 27.22 11.01 12.35
CA VAL A 104 27.17 9.55 12.36
C VAL A 104 28.14 8.99 11.34
N GLU A 105 28.98 8.05 11.75
CA GLU A 105 29.94 7.36 10.87
C GLU A 105 29.25 6.34 9.95
N ASP A 106 29.96 5.95 8.88
CA ASP A 106 29.57 4.85 8.01
C ASP A 106 29.39 3.55 8.80
N GLN A 107 28.32 2.80 8.55
CA GLN A 107 28.07 1.55 9.27
C GLN A 107 27.12 0.60 8.56
N GLY A 108 27.28 -0.69 8.86
CA GLY A 108 26.29 -1.72 8.54
C GLY A 108 25.12 -1.68 9.51
N LEU A 109 23.89 -1.49 9.02
CA LEU A 109 22.67 -1.41 9.83
C LEU A 109 21.65 -2.47 9.44
N PRO A 110 20.83 -2.94 10.41
CA PRO A 110 19.71 -3.82 10.10
C PRO A 110 18.61 -3.04 9.37
N PHE A 111 17.79 -3.79 8.64
CA PHE A 111 16.54 -3.31 8.07
C PHE A 111 15.48 -4.40 8.21
N THR A 112 14.23 -3.98 8.20
CA THR A 112 13.04 -4.83 8.25
C THR A 112 12.08 -4.32 7.19
N VAL A 113 11.39 -5.24 6.52
CA VAL A 113 10.29 -4.90 5.60
C VAL A 113 8.96 -5.28 6.24
N ALA A 114 7.92 -4.51 6.00
CA ALA A 114 6.56 -4.81 6.43
C ALA A 114 5.61 -4.82 5.24
N ALA A 115 4.47 -5.51 5.39
CA ALA A 115 3.43 -5.47 4.39
C ALA A 115 2.81 -4.06 4.40
N HIS A 116 2.63 -3.51 3.20
CA HIS A 116 2.01 -2.21 2.96
C HIS A 116 0.81 -2.41 2.03
N HIS A 117 -0.33 -1.83 2.40
CA HIS A 117 -1.53 -1.86 1.56
C HIS A 117 -1.37 -0.97 0.33
N LEU A 118 -1.69 -1.50 -0.84
CA LEU A 118 -1.69 -0.73 -2.08
C LEU A 118 -2.88 0.22 -2.11
N ILE A 119 -4.08 -0.29 -1.82
CA ILE A 119 -5.26 0.50 -1.51
C ILE A 119 -5.42 0.45 0.02
N PRO A 120 -5.16 1.56 0.75
CA PRO A 120 -5.36 1.60 2.20
C PRO A 120 -6.85 1.46 2.53
N GLY A 121 -7.23 0.56 3.44
CA GLY A 121 -8.63 0.33 3.78
C GLY A 121 -9.20 1.46 4.61
N ASN A 122 -8.74 1.66 5.84
CA ASN A 122 -9.27 2.72 6.71
C ASN A 122 -8.92 4.14 6.23
N ALA A 123 -7.70 4.32 5.73
CA ALA A 123 -7.19 5.64 5.35
C ALA A 123 -7.74 6.14 4.00
N ALA A 124 -8.13 5.24 3.09
CA ALA A 124 -8.66 5.62 1.77
C ALA A 124 -10.02 4.95 1.45
N LEU A 125 -10.09 3.63 1.39
CA LEU A 125 -11.28 2.92 0.91
C LEU A 125 -12.53 3.24 1.75
N LYS A 126 -12.47 3.09 3.07
CA LYS A 126 -13.61 3.36 3.97
C LYS A 126 -14.08 4.81 3.96
N ARG A 127 -13.20 5.74 3.57
CA ARG A 127 -13.52 7.16 3.41
C ARG A 127 -14.07 7.50 2.03
N SER A 128 -13.83 6.63 1.04
CA SER A 128 -14.37 6.77 -0.31
C SER A 128 -15.87 6.47 -0.34
N GLN A 129 -16.59 7.20 -1.18
CA GLN A 129 -17.99 6.94 -1.50
C GLN A 129 -18.20 5.56 -2.16
N LEU A 130 -17.13 4.96 -2.69
CA LEU A 130 -17.16 3.62 -3.27
C LEU A 130 -17.48 2.54 -2.23
N TYR A 131 -17.09 2.75 -0.97
CA TYR A 131 -17.20 1.73 0.07
C TYR A 131 -18.64 1.32 0.36
N ASP A 132 -19.60 2.27 0.33
CA ASP A 132 -21.02 1.96 0.48
C ASP A 132 -21.59 1.12 -0.68
N PHE A 133 -20.99 1.18 -1.87
CA PHE A 133 -21.35 0.27 -2.96
C PHE A 133 -20.78 -1.15 -2.77
N MET A 134 -19.72 -1.30 -1.98
CA MET A 134 -18.99 -2.56 -1.85
C MET A 134 -19.44 -3.41 -0.67
N ARG A 135 -20.04 -2.82 0.36
CA ARG A 135 -20.39 -3.52 1.60
C ARG A 135 -21.86 -3.89 1.68
N LYS A 136 -22.15 -5.03 2.30
CA LYS A 136 -23.52 -5.44 2.63
C LYS A 136 -24.15 -4.43 3.58
N GLY A 137 -25.38 -4.02 3.29
CA GLY A 137 -26.10 -2.99 4.04
C GLY A 137 -25.62 -1.56 3.77
N GLY A 138 -24.64 -1.37 2.87
CA GLY A 138 -24.25 -0.04 2.41
C GLY A 138 -25.45 0.67 1.78
N THR A 139 -25.60 1.96 2.07
CA THR A 139 -26.74 2.76 1.61
C THR A 139 -26.25 3.82 0.64
N VAL A 140 -26.80 3.85 -0.57
CA VAL A 140 -26.42 4.80 -1.62
C VAL A 140 -27.63 5.61 -2.07
N GLN A 141 -27.43 6.90 -2.37
CA GLN A 141 -28.52 7.81 -2.73
C GLN A 141 -28.21 8.57 -4.02
N SER A 142 -29.20 8.69 -4.90
CA SER A 142 -29.08 9.44 -6.15
C SER A 142 -30.45 9.80 -6.70
N GLY A 143 -30.61 11.02 -7.20
CA GLY A 143 -31.87 11.46 -7.83
C GLY A 143 -33.08 11.42 -6.90
N GLY A 144 -32.88 11.56 -5.58
CA GLY A 144 -33.95 11.49 -4.57
C GLY A 144 -34.36 10.06 -4.16
N GLN A 145 -33.73 9.03 -4.74
CA GLN A 145 -33.94 7.64 -4.36
C GLN A 145 -32.77 7.11 -3.54
N SER A 146 -33.07 6.14 -2.66
CA SER A 146 -32.11 5.45 -1.81
C SER A 146 -32.15 3.95 -2.08
N TRP A 147 -30.99 3.31 -2.10
CA TRP A 147 -30.85 1.87 -2.27
C TRP A 147 -29.95 1.29 -1.17
N THR A 148 -30.24 0.05 -0.78
CA THR A 148 -29.37 -0.76 0.09
C THR A 148 -28.63 -1.81 -0.74
N ILE A 149 -27.36 -2.05 -0.47
CA ILE A 149 -26.57 -3.10 -1.12
C ILE A 149 -26.77 -4.43 -0.40
N SER A 150 -27.18 -5.49 -1.12
CA SER A 150 -27.60 -6.76 -0.54
C SER A 150 -26.46 -7.69 -0.09
N ALA A 151 -25.25 -7.49 -0.62
CA ALA A 151 -24.10 -8.36 -0.36
C ALA A 151 -22.78 -7.60 -0.42
N HIS A 152 -21.73 -8.16 0.19
CA HIS A 152 -20.37 -7.66 0.03
C HIS A 152 -19.84 -8.03 -1.36
N VAL A 153 -19.06 -7.15 -1.97
CA VAL A 153 -18.56 -7.35 -3.33
C VAL A 153 -17.55 -8.50 -3.42
N GLY A 154 -16.87 -8.84 -2.33
CA GLY A 154 -15.88 -9.93 -2.30
C GLY A 154 -14.47 -9.51 -2.67
N TYR A 155 -14.14 -8.22 -2.53
CA TYR A 155 -12.79 -7.71 -2.57
C TYR A 155 -12.20 -7.75 -1.16
N ASN A 156 -11.07 -8.45 -0.98
CA ASN A 156 -10.45 -8.57 0.33
C ASN A 156 -9.28 -7.59 0.45
N ILE A 157 -9.42 -6.58 1.31
CA ILE A 157 -8.41 -5.54 1.52
C ILE A 157 -7.08 -6.10 2.02
N ASN A 158 -7.10 -7.19 2.81
CA ASN A 158 -5.91 -7.88 3.30
C ASN A 158 -5.40 -8.96 2.31
N GLY A 159 -5.98 -9.07 1.11
CA GLY A 159 -5.55 -10.05 0.12
C GLY A 159 -4.18 -9.74 -0.46
N CYS A 160 -3.42 -10.76 -0.86
CA CYS A 160 -2.06 -10.55 -1.40
C CYS A 160 -2.01 -9.69 -2.68
N HIS A 161 -3.12 -9.58 -3.42
CA HIS A 161 -3.24 -8.69 -4.58
C HIS A 161 -3.20 -7.20 -4.19
N ASN A 162 -3.48 -6.87 -2.93
CA ASN A 162 -3.52 -5.51 -2.40
C ASN A 162 -2.31 -5.19 -1.51
N GLY A 163 -1.23 -5.97 -1.59
CA GLY A 163 -0.07 -5.78 -0.73
C GLY A 163 1.27 -5.79 -1.46
N VAL A 164 2.26 -5.22 -0.79
CA VAL A 164 3.67 -5.29 -1.17
C VAL A 164 4.55 -5.23 0.07
N TRP A 165 5.74 -5.83 0.02
CA TRP A 165 6.75 -5.67 1.06
C TRP A 165 7.56 -4.38 0.85
N LEU A 166 7.51 -3.45 1.80
CA LEU A 166 8.32 -2.23 1.76
C LEU A 166 9.26 -2.12 2.95
N PRO A 167 10.51 -1.67 2.76
CA PRO A 167 11.41 -1.33 3.86
C PRO A 167 10.90 -0.09 4.59
N GLY A 168 11.15 0.00 5.90
CA GLY A 168 10.82 1.18 6.70
C GLY A 168 11.78 1.37 7.86
N SER A 169 11.41 2.24 8.80
CA SER A 169 12.21 2.54 9.99
C SER A 169 12.12 1.48 11.10
N TYR A 170 11.43 0.37 10.85
CA TYR A 170 11.09 -0.66 11.83
C TYR A 170 12.27 -1.22 12.63
N ALA A 171 13.43 -1.32 11.99
CA ALA A 171 14.67 -1.80 12.60
C ALA A 171 15.39 -0.72 13.42
N ILE A 172 15.13 0.56 13.16
CA ILE A 172 15.72 1.70 13.86
C ILE A 172 14.85 2.07 15.06
N ARG A 173 15.17 1.47 16.20
CA ARG A 173 14.52 1.76 17.48
C ARG A 173 15.52 2.14 18.55
N ALA A 174 15.08 3.01 19.46
CA ALA A 174 15.83 3.38 20.65
C ALA A 174 16.28 2.11 21.40
N GLY A 175 17.59 1.96 21.54
CA GLY A 175 18.21 0.85 22.29
C GLY A 175 18.33 -0.49 21.55
N LYS A 176 17.77 -0.65 20.33
CA LYS A 176 17.96 -1.86 19.51
C LYS A 176 19.08 -1.74 18.49
N THR A 177 19.42 -0.51 18.11
CA THR A 177 20.58 -0.23 17.24
C THR A 177 21.56 0.68 17.97
N LYS A 178 22.69 0.98 17.33
CA LYS A 178 23.60 2.04 17.82
C LYS A 178 22.91 3.41 17.90
N MET A 179 21.77 3.57 17.21
CA MET A 179 20.93 4.75 17.30
C MET A 179 20.08 4.67 18.58
N LYS A 180 20.33 5.59 19.51
CA LYS A 180 19.69 5.65 20.84
C LYS A 180 18.31 6.33 20.83
N ASP A 181 17.92 6.94 19.71
CA ASP A 181 16.70 7.73 19.58
C ASP A 181 15.65 7.04 18.68
N THR A 182 14.42 7.58 18.70
CA THR A 182 13.33 7.16 17.81
C THR A 182 13.49 7.73 16.41
N TRP A 183 12.88 7.09 15.41
CA TRP A 183 12.94 7.54 14.02
C TRP A 183 12.53 9.01 13.86
N SER A 184 11.42 9.45 14.47
CA SER A 184 11.00 10.85 14.41
C SER A 184 12.05 11.82 14.97
N LYS A 185 12.65 11.51 16.13
CA LYS A 185 13.71 12.35 16.72
C LYS A 185 14.97 12.37 15.85
N LEU A 186 15.27 11.27 15.17
CA LEU A 186 16.39 11.19 14.24
C LEU A 186 16.13 12.00 12.98
N ARG A 187 14.90 12.03 12.45
CA ARG A 187 14.54 12.93 11.33
C ARG A 187 14.81 14.40 11.68
N ASP A 188 14.53 14.81 12.92
CA ASP A 188 14.75 16.19 13.36
C ASP A 188 16.24 16.50 13.61
N SER A 189 16.95 15.60 14.28
CA SER A 189 18.33 15.84 14.74
C SER A 189 19.41 15.43 13.73
N LYS A 190 19.08 14.51 12.81
CA LYS A 190 20.00 13.88 11.85
C LYS A 190 19.31 13.62 10.49
N PRO A 191 18.75 14.67 9.85
CA PRO A 191 17.93 14.51 8.65
C PRO A 191 18.68 13.88 7.47
N ASN A 192 19.94 14.24 7.22
CA ASN A 192 20.73 13.67 6.11
C ASN A 192 21.07 12.21 6.37
N TRP A 193 21.33 11.84 7.62
CA TRP A 193 21.51 10.43 7.97
C TRP A 193 20.23 9.61 7.74
N CYS A 194 19.05 10.14 8.07
CA CYS A 194 17.78 9.47 7.78
C CYS A 194 17.56 9.28 6.27
N ILE A 195 17.91 10.27 5.45
CA ILE A 195 17.91 10.16 3.98
C ILE A 195 18.86 9.06 3.53
N ASN A 196 20.09 9.02 4.05
CA ASN A 196 21.07 7.98 3.73
C ASN A 196 20.57 6.58 4.11
N TYR A 197 19.96 6.44 5.30
CA TYR A 197 19.38 5.18 5.75
C TYR A 197 18.26 4.73 4.80
N ALA A 198 17.29 5.61 4.51
CA ALA A 198 16.18 5.33 3.61
C ALA A 198 16.68 4.92 2.22
N ALA A 199 17.57 5.72 1.61
CA ALA A 199 18.21 5.43 0.33
C ALA A 199 18.89 4.06 0.30
N SER A 200 19.57 3.70 1.38
CA SER A 200 20.29 2.45 1.45
C SER A 200 19.37 1.24 1.57
N VAL A 201 18.34 1.31 2.43
CA VAL A 201 17.41 0.18 2.57
C VAL A 201 16.55 -0.02 1.33
N VAL A 202 16.10 1.04 0.65
CA VAL A 202 15.33 0.90 -0.60
C VAL A 202 16.17 0.29 -1.70
N LYS A 203 17.50 0.53 -1.72
CA LYS A 203 18.41 -0.09 -2.68
C LYS A 203 18.47 -1.60 -2.49
N VAL A 204 18.57 -2.04 -1.23
CA VAL A 204 18.82 -3.45 -0.88
C VAL A 204 17.53 -4.26 -0.85
N ALA A 205 16.45 -3.71 -0.31
CA ALA A 205 15.15 -4.37 -0.20
C ALA A 205 14.33 -4.27 -1.49
N GLY A 206 14.50 -3.18 -2.24
CA GLY A 206 13.59 -2.80 -3.32
C GLY A 206 12.40 -1.98 -2.80
N GLY A 207 11.72 -1.33 -3.74
CA GLY A 207 10.56 -0.48 -3.46
C GLY A 207 10.86 0.80 -2.70
N GLN A 208 9.80 1.54 -2.39
CA GLN A 208 9.85 2.81 -1.66
C GLN A 208 10.03 2.59 -0.15
N PHE A 209 10.47 3.64 0.55
CA PHE A 209 10.54 3.62 2.00
C PHE A 209 9.15 3.85 2.58
N HIS A 210 8.69 2.95 3.45
CA HIS A 210 7.41 3.03 4.13
C HIS A 210 7.54 3.81 5.45
N ASP A 211 6.72 4.86 5.54
CA ASP A 211 6.54 5.77 6.66
C ASP A 211 5.10 6.33 6.62
N THR A 212 4.76 7.29 7.47
CA THR A 212 3.45 7.98 7.37
C THR A 212 3.22 8.57 5.96
N HIS A 213 2.04 8.34 5.36
CA HIS A 213 1.73 8.66 3.96
C HIS A 213 0.25 9.06 3.73
N VAL A 214 -0.16 10.19 4.31
CA VAL A 214 -1.48 10.81 4.13
C VAL A 214 -1.67 11.28 2.68
N ASP A 215 -0.62 11.91 2.11
CA ASP A 215 -0.42 12.26 0.69
C ASP A 215 -1.02 11.22 -0.28
N TYR A 216 -0.46 10.03 -0.14
CA TYR A 216 -0.79 8.86 -0.93
C TYR A 216 -2.24 8.40 -0.71
N SER A 217 -2.66 8.29 0.55
CA SER A 217 -3.98 7.76 0.91
C SER A 217 -5.12 8.65 0.43
N GLU A 218 -4.97 9.97 0.57
CA GLU A 218 -5.95 10.94 0.04
C GLU A 218 -6.05 10.83 -1.47
N LYS A 219 -4.92 10.69 -2.18
CA LYS A 219 -4.96 10.51 -3.62
C LYS A 219 -5.64 9.20 -4.03
N VAL A 220 -5.34 8.09 -3.36
CA VAL A 220 -6.02 6.82 -3.62
C VAL A 220 -7.53 6.97 -3.42
N GLN A 221 -7.97 7.64 -2.35
CA GLN A 221 -9.39 7.92 -2.11
C GLN A 221 -10.03 8.71 -3.27
N GLU A 222 -9.38 9.78 -3.75
CA GLU A 222 -9.89 10.57 -4.89
C GLU A 222 -10.07 9.70 -6.14
N GLU A 223 -9.10 8.83 -6.44
CA GLU A 223 -9.16 7.96 -7.61
C GLU A 223 -10.26 6.88 -7.46
N LEU A 224 -10.50 6.37 -6.25
CA LEU A 224 -11.62 5.47 -5.97
C LEU A 224 -12.97 6.18 -6.15
N ASP A 225 -13.09 7.43 -5.70
CA ASP A 225 -14.30 8.23 -5.85
C ASP A 225 -14.67 8.48 -7.32
N LYS A 226 -13.69 8.54 -8.22
CA LYS A 226 -13.95 8.62 -9.68
C LYS A 226 -14.67 7.38 -10.20
N LEU A 227 -14.41 6.19 -9.65
CA LEU A 227 -15.14 4.97 -10.02
C LEU A 227 -16.62 5.09 -9.63
N THR A 228 -16.89 5.71 -8.48
CA THR A 228 -18.25 5.91 -7.96
C THR A 228 -19.09 6.84 -8.82
N VAL A 229 -18.48 7.83 -9.49
CA VAL A 229 -19.18 8.75 -10.40
C VAL A 229 -19.92 7.99 -11.51
N ALA A 230 -19.33 6.90 -12.02
CA ALA A 230 -19.97 6.07 -13.03
C ALA A 230 -21.25 5.40 -12.49
N PHE A 231 -21.21 4.89 -11.26
CA PHE A 231 -22.35 4.25 -10.62
C PHE A 231 -23.48 5.23 -10.33
N PHE A 232 -23.19 6.40 -9.77
CA PHE A 232 -24.21 7.42 -9.54
C PHE A 232 -24.84 7.90 -10.85
N SER A 233 -24.04 8.06 -11.91
CA SER A 233 -24.56 8.42 -13.23
C SER A 233 -25.49 7.34 -13.78
N HIS A 234 -25.15 6.07 -13.58
CA HIS A 234 -25.99 4.94 -13.98
C HIS A 234 -27.31 4.89 -13.21
N LEU A 235 -27.29 5.04 -11.88
CA LEU A 235 -28.49 4.98 -11.05
C LEU A 235 -29.54 6.05 -11.42
N LYS A 236 -29.12 7.20 -11.94
CA LYS A 236 -30.03 8.26 -12.41
C LYS A 236 -30.84 7.87 -13.66
N VAL A 237 -30.31 6.97 -14.49
CA VAL A 237 -30.88 6.65 -15.81
C VAL A 237 -31.39 5.21 -15.93
N CYS A 238 -30.95 4.31 -15.06
CA CYS A 238 -31.33 2.90 -15.12
C CYS A 238 -32.71 2.66 -14.51
N GLU A 239 -33.71 2.45 -15.37
CA GLU A 239 -35.09 2.19 -14.96
C GLU A 239 -35.27 0.92 -14.12
N ASP A 240 -34.41 -0.09 -14.31
CA ASP A 240 -34.49 -1.32 -13.53
C ASP A 240 -33.93 -1.14 -12.12
N CYS A 241 -32.89 -0.32 -11.93
CA CYS A 241 -32.43 0.05 -10.60
C CYS A 241 -33.48 0.89 -9.86
N LYS A 242 -34.15 1.83 -10.56
CA LYS A 242 -35.19 2.68 -9.95
C LYS A 242 -36.40 1.90 -9.41
N LYS A 243 -36.69 0.72 -9.96
CA LYS A 243 -37.79 -0.14 -9.48
C LYS A 243 -37.44 -0.91 -8.20
N LYS A 244 -36.19 -0.84 -7.74
CA LYS A 244 -35.69 -1.62 -6.60
C LYS A 244 -35.36 -0.69 -5.42
N SER A 245 -35.54 -1.20 -4.21
CA SER A 245 -35.02 -0.60 -2.97
C SER A 245 -33.70 -1.23 -2.54
N GLU A 246 -33.37 -2.39 -3.10
CA GLU A 246 -32.18 -3.17 -2.78
C GLU A 246 -31.48 -3.56 -4.07
N LEU A 247 -30.15 -3.43 -4.11
CA LEU A 247 -29.31 -3.71 -5.27
C LEU A 247 -28.26 -4.77 -4.91
N PRO A 248 -27.92 -5.71 -5.81
CA PRO A 248 -26.68 -6.48 -5.65
C PRO A 248 -25.47 -5.54 -5.74
N PRO A 249 -24.29 -5.92 -5.20
CA PRO A 249 -23.09 -5.09 -5.32
C PRO A 249 -22.60 -5.05 -6.78
N PRO A 250 -21.89 -3.99 -7.19
CA PRO A 250 -21.38 -3.86 -8.54
C PRO A 250 -20.08 -4.65 -8.72
N TYR A 251 -20.17 -5.97 -8.94
CA TYR A 251 -19.00 -6.87 -8.92
C TYR A 251 -17.85 -6.49 -9.87
N LEU A 252 -18.12 -5.80 -10.99
CA LEU A 252 -17.08 -5.32 -11.92
C LEU A 252 -16.07 -4.36 -11.27
N VAL A 253 -16.44 -3.71 -10.17
CA VAL A 253 -15.51 -2.84 -9.44
C VAL A 253 -14.27 -3.62 -9.01
N LYS A 254 -14.39 -4.93 -8.75
CA LYS A 254 -13.26 -5.76 -8.32
C LYS A 254 -12.12 -5.77 -9.33
N ASP A 255 -12.42 -5.95 -10.61
CA ASP A 255 -11.41 -5.97 -11.66
C ASP A 255 -10.69 -4.62 -11.73
N ARG A 256 -11.39 -3.52 -11.43
CA ARG A 256 -10.83 -2.18 -11.38
C ARG A 256 -9.96 -1.96 -10.14
N LEU A 257 -10.38 -2.48 -8.99
CA LEU A 257 -9.56 -2.47 -7.77
C LEU A 257 -8.29 -3.30 -7.95
N TYR A 258 -8.36 -4.48 -8.58
CA TYR A 258 -7.17 -5.27 -8.91
C TYR A 258 -6.23 -4.54 -9.86
N ALA A 259 -6.76 -3.87 -10.89
CA ALA A 259 -5.96 -3.05 -11.79
C ALA A 259 -5.34 -1.82 -11.09
N PHE A 260 -6.07 -1.21 -10.15
CA PHE A 260 -5.55 -0.13 -9.29
C PHE A 260 -4.39 -0.63 -8.43
N SER A 261 -4.58 -1.72 -7.68
CA SER A 261 -3.51 -2.30 -6.86
C SER A 261 -2.29 -2.64 -7.70
N GLU A 262 -2.45 -3.27 -8.86
CA GLU A 262 -1.31 -3.60 -9.74
C GLU A 262 -0.57 -2.35 -10.24
N TYR A 263 -1.29 -1.29 -10.62
CA TYR A 263 -0.67 -0.01 -10.98
C TYR A 263 0.13 0.59 -9.82
N LEU A 264 -0.50 0.69 -8.64
CA LEU A 264 0.11 1.27 -7.44
C LEU A 264 1.33 0.46 -7.00
N LYS A 265 1.27 -0.86 -7.10
CA LYS A 265 2.40 -1.75 -6.86
C LYS A 265 3.58 -1.43 -7.76
N GLY A 266 3.32 -1.19 -9.04
CA GLY A 266 4.32 -0.71 -9.99
C GLY A 266 4.99 0.58 -9.54
N GLN A 267 4.21 1.56 -9.05
CA GLN A 267 4.74 2.83 -8.54
C GLN A 267 5.60 2.64 -7.28
N LEU A 268 5.13 1.83 -6.34
CA LEU A 268 5.82 1.59 -5.06
C LEU A 268 7.06 0.71 -5.19
N LEU A 269 7.15 -0.14 -6.23
CA LEU A 269 8.32 -0.98 -6.51
C LEU A 269 9.31 -0.37 -7.51
N ALA A 270 8.95 0.76 -8.13
CA ALA A 270 9.79 1.42 -9.12
C ALA A 270 11.14 1.88 -8.53
N PRO A 271 12.20 2.01 -9.35
CA PRO A 271 13.44 2.63 -8.91
C PRO A 271 13.24 4.15 -8.66
N PRO A 272 14.12 4.79 -7.87
CA PRO A 272 13.98 6.21 -7.52
C PRO A 272 13.80 7.15 -8.70
N SER A 273 14.43 6.86 -9.85
CA SER A 273 14.32 7.67 -11.07
C SER A 273 12.92 7.72 -11.68
N ALA A 274 12.01 6.85 -11.25
CA ALA A 274 10.64 6.75 -11.76
C ALA A 274 9.59 7.03 -10.67
N TRP A 275 10.00 7.49 -9.49
CA TRP A 275 9.05 7.89 -8.46
C TRP A 275 8.39 9.21 -8.81
N GLU A 276 7.09 9.29 -8.56
CA GLU A 276 6.27 10.46 -8.85
C GLU A 276 5.40 10.78 -7.63
N SER A 277 5.17 12.07 -7.38
CA SER A 277 4.16 12.52 -6.43
C SER A 277 2.78 12.43 -7.11
N PRO A 278 1.73 11.97 -6.40
CA PRO A 278 1.67 11.66 -4.97
C PRO A 278 1.88 10.18 -4.63
N TRP A 279 2.36 9.37 -5.57
CA TRP A 279 2.58 7.93 -5.39
C TRP A 279 3.85 7.63 -4.57
N PHE A 280 3.91 8.16 -3.35
CA PHE A 280 5.07 8.05 -2.47
C PHE A 280 4.68 7.65 -1.04
N ALA A 281 5.21 6.53 -0.53
CA ALA A 281 4.84 5.95 0.77
C ALA A 281 5.57 6.58 1.99
N SER A 282 5.96 7.85 1.91
CA SER A 282 6.58 8.59 3.03
C SER A 282 6.50 10.10 2.84
N ASP A 283 5.49 10.74 3.42
CA ASP A 283 5.29 12.21 3.32
C ASP A 283 6.47 12.97 3.94
N SER A 284 6.97 12.45 5.07
CA SER A 284 8.03 13.12 5.84
C SER A 284 9.35 13.17 5.07
N LEU A 285 9.67 12.11 4.30
CA LEU A 285 10.87 12.06 3.48
C LEU A 285 10.64 12.63 2.09
N GLN A 286 9.40 12.69 1.58
CA GLN A 286 9.09 13.16 0.23
C GLN A 286 9.76 14.52 -0.05
N LYS A 287 9.61 15.49 0.86
CA LYS A 287 10.18 16.84 0.71
C LYS A 287 11.71 16.85 0.68
N ALA A 288 12.36 15.93 1.37
CA ALA A 288 13.82 15.82 1.41
C ALA A 288 14.38 15.02 0.23
N ILE A 289 13.58 14.08 -0.29
CA ILE A 289 13.94 13.21 -1.41
C ILE A 289 13.70 13.90 -2.74
N PHE A 290 12.60 14.61 -2.93
CA PHE A 290 12.33 15.36 -4.15
C PHE A 290 12.84 16.80 -4.01
N SER A 291 13.60 17.29 -4.99
CA SER A 291 14.00 18.70 -4.99
C SER A 291 12.76 19.62 -5.11
N GLU A 292 12.72 20.71 -4.35
CA GLU A 292 11.60 21.67 -4.29
C GLU A 292 11.22 22.33 -5.64
N ALA A 293 12.02 22.16 -6.69
CA ALA A 293 11.87 22.89 -7.94
C ALA A 293 11.09 22.10 -9.00
N ASN A 294 9.76 22.17 -9.01
CA ASN A 294 8.79 21.94 -10.11
C ASN A 294 8.99 20.73 -11.07
N VAL A 295 9.93 19.85 -10.77
CA VAL A 295 10.27 18.63 -11.48
C VAL A 295 10.67 17.67 -10.36
N PRO A 296 9.96 16.56 -10.15
CA PRO A 296 10.25 15.60 -9.09
C PRO A 296 11.54 14.83 -9.45
N LYS A 297 12.68 15.51 -9.36
CA LYS A 297 13.99 14.87 -9.44
C LYS A 297 14.37 14.48 -8.02
N VAL A 298 14.69 13.21 -7.86
CA VAL A 298 15.31 12.69 -6.65
C VAL A 298 16.59 13.48 -6.38
N SER A 299 16.78 13.90 -5.13
CA SER A 299 17.86 14.76 -4.70
C SER A 299 19.20 14.07 -4.93
N LYS A 300 20.24 14.89 -5.15
CA LYS A 300 21.59 14.38 -5.33
C LYS A 300 22.03 13.59 -4.08
N THR A 301 21.73 14.09 -2.89
CA THR A 301 22.03 13.43 -1.62
C THR A 301 21.45 12.01 -1.55
N PHE A 302 20.16 11.86 -1.86
CA PHE A 302 19.53 10.54 -1.87
C PHE A 302 20.16 9.63 -2.93
N THR A 303 20.39 10.15 -4.14
CA THR A 303 20.98 9.39 -5.25
C THR A 303 22.40 8.91 -4.93
N ASP A 304 23.23 9.77 -4.35
CA ASP A 304 24.59 9.42 -3.93
C ASP A 304 24.58 8.30 -2.89
N ALA A 305 23.72 8.42 -1.86
CA ALA A 305 23.58 7.39 -0.83
C ALA A 305 23.03 6.07 -1.39
N TYR A 306 22.01 6.14 -2.27
CA TYR A 306 21.44 4.98 -2.95
C TYR A 306 22.48 4.23 -3.79
N ASN A 307 23.40 4.94 -4.43
CA ASN A 307 24.46 4.36 -5.25
C ASN A 307 25.61 3.80 -4.40
N ALA A 308 25.90 4.40 -3.24
CA ALA A 308 26.90 3.89 -2.30
C ALA A 308 26.42 2.64 -1.53
N ALA A 309 25.09 2.49 -1.39
CA ALA A 309 24.49 1.40 -0.67
C ALA A 309 24.73 0.02 -1.31
N HIS A 310 25.07 -0.95 -0.48
CA HIS A 310 25.27 -2.33 -0.87
C HIS A 310 24.95 -3.27 0.31
N LYS A 311 24.74 -4.56 -0.01
CA LYS A 311 24.60 -5.59 1.03
C LYS A 311 25.90 -5.65 1.83
N TYR A 312 25.78 -5.39 3.12
CA TYR A 312 26.88 -5.46 4.05
C TYR A 312 26.77 -6.83 4.74
N LEU A 313 27.64 -7.76 4.36
CA LEU A 313 27.79 -8.98 5.14
C LEU A 313 28.51 -8.59 6.42
N LYS A 314 27.91 -8.91 7.57
CA LYS A 314 28.65 -8.92 8.82
C LYS A 314 29.85 -9.83 8.56
N ARG A 315 31.08 -9.28 8.50
CA ARG A 315 32.28 -10.13 8.60
C ARG A 315 32.00 -11.06 9.76
N ALA A 316 32.14 -12.38 9.55
CA ALA A 316 32.23 -13.29 10.69
C ALA A 316 33.18 -12.60 11.65
N ALA A 317 32.76 -12.41 12.91
CA ALA A 317 33.67 -11.87 13.91
C ALA A 317 34.92 -12.73 13.77
N GLU A 318 36.00 -12.14 13.25
CA GLU A 318 37.30 -12.80 13.29
C GLU A 318 37.44 -13.13 14.76
N ASP A 319 37.68 -14.42 15.02
CA ASP A 319 37.91 -14.91 16.37
C ASP A 319 38.90 -13.96 17.03
N ASP A 320 38.41 -13.06 17.90
CA ASP A 320 39.20 -12.26 18.86
C ASP A 320 39.79 -13.21 19.95
N ARG A 321 40.13 -14.43 19.53
CA ARG A 321 40.93 -15.45 20.20
C ARG A 321 42.15 -15.75 19.35
N ALA A 322 42.83 -14.73 18.87
CA ALA A 322 44.23 -14.84 18.49
C ALA A 322 45.00 -13.80 19.31
N ASP A 323 45.70 -14.32 20.32
CA ASP A 323 46.75 -13.69 21.13
C ASP A 323 46.31 -13.12 22.49
N ALA A 324 46.06 -14.06 23.41
CA ALA A 324 46.35 -13.92 24.84
C ALA A 324 47.81 -14.36 25.11
#